data_AF-A0A944NUG1-F1
#
_entry.id   AF-A0A944NUG1-F1
#
_cell.length_a   1.000
_cell.length_b   1.000
_cell.length_c   1.000
_cell.angle_alpha   90.00
_cell.angle_beta   90.00
_cell.angle_gamma   90.00
#
_symmetry.space_group_name_H-M   'P 1'
#
loop_
_entity.id
_entity.type
_entity.pdbx_description
1 polymer ?
#
loop_
_entity_poly.entity_id
_entity_poly.type
_entity_poly.pdbx_seq_one_letter_code
_entity_poly.pdbx_strand_id
1 'polypeptide(L)' 'MEMVLSDRYWVCVDTFQHDCPILAWVDIEDIGRDSLHQPIPCKLNYYHFAASALRGRVLDAMQNTLNQRLKDDET' A
#
# COMPACT_ATOMS: atom_id res chain seq x y z
N MET A 1 -10.18 3.44 -7.18
CA MET A 1 -8.87 3.22 -6.53
C MET A 1 -9.05 2.13 -5.51
N GLU A 2 -8.27 1.07 -5.64
CA GLU A 2 -8.30 -0.08 -4.74
C GLU A 2 -6.88 -0.47 -4.34
N MET A 3 -6.74 -1.04 -3.15
CA MET A 3 -5.45 -1.52 -2.65
C MET A 3 -5.34 -3.01 -2.85
N VAL A 4 -4.31 -3.43 -3.57
CA VAL A 4 -3.89 -4.83 -3.67
C VAL A 4 -2.72 -5.02 -2.71
N LEU A 5 -2.94 -5.82 -1.67
CA LEU A 5 -1.95 -6.09 -0.63
C LEU A 5 -1.38 -7.49 -0.79
N SER A 6 -0.05 -7.58 -0.80
CA SER A 6 0.73 -8.81 -0.75
C SER A 6 1.79 -8.69 0.36
N ASP A 7 2.44 -9.78 0.72
CA ASP A 7 3.50 -9.78 1.73
C ASP A 7 4.76 -9.05 1.23
N ARG A 8 4.92 -8.85 -0.08
CA ARG A 8 6.12 -8.22 -0.68
C ARG A 8 5.90 -6.82 -1.24
N TYR A 9 4.67 -6.48 -1.56
CA TYR A 9 4.34 -5.21 -2.20
C TYR A 9 2.90 -4.82 -1.91
N TRP A 10 2.67 -3.52 -1.78
CA TRP A 10 1.34 -2.92 -1.66
C TRP A 10 1.16 -1.93 -2.81
N VAL A 11 0.16 -2.15 -3.65
CA VAL A 11 -0.09 -1.33 -4.83
C VAL A 11 -1.50 -0.76 -4.81
N CYS A 12 -1.62 0.52 -5.13
CA CYS A 12 -2.89 1.13 -5.43
C CYS A 12 -3.13 1.11 -6.93
N VAL A 13 -4.26 0.58 -7.36
CA VAL A 13 -4.65 0.49 -8.77
C VAL A 13 -5.86 1.37 -9.07
N ASP A 14 -5.95 1.85 -10.31
CA ASP A 14 -7.17 2.45 -10.84
C ASP A 14 -8.06 1.38 -11.46
N THR A 15 -9.08 0.97 -10.72
CA THR A 15 -10.07 -0.02 -11.14
C THR A 15 -10.92 0.42 -12.33
N PHE A 16 -10.97 1.72 -12.63
CA PHE A 16 -11.64 2.23 -13.83
C PHE A 16 -10.73 2.20 -15.07
N GLN A 17 -9.43 1.97 -14.89
CA GLN A 17 -8.44 1.92 -15.95
C GLN A 17 -7.72 0.57 -15.99
N HIS A 18 -8.50 -0.52 -16.08
CA HIS A 18 -7.96 -1.89 -16.20
C HIS A 18 -6.91 -2.25 -15.14
N ASP A 19 -7.14 -1.82 -13.90
CA ASP A 19 -6.22 -2.01 -12.76
C ASP A 19 -4.81 -1.44 -12.99
N CYS A 20 -4.71 -0.37 -13.79
CA CYS A 20 -3.46 0.34 -14.01
C CYS A 20 -2.89 0.84 -12.67
N PRO A 21 -1.59 0.59 -12.38
CA PRO A 21 -1.00 1.01 -11.12
C PRO A 21 -0.94 2.54 -11.03
N ILE A 22 -1.32 3.08 -9.89
CA ILE A 22 -1.20 4.51 -9.56
C ILE A 22 0.16 4.72 -8.89
N LEU A 23 0.39 4.01 -7.78
CA LEU A 23 1.64 4.00 -7.02
C LEU A 23 1.76 2.72 -6.20
N ALA A 24 2.99 2.32 -5.91
CA ALA A 24 3.28 1.09 -5.16
C ALA A 24 4.40 1.26 -4.15
N TRP A 25 4.23 0.64 -2.99
CA TRP A 25 5.28 0.35 -2.03
C TRP A 25 5.84 -1.04 -2.36
N VAL A 26 7.14 -1.09 -2.62
CA VAL A 26 7.88 -2.31 -2.97
C VAL A 26 9.16 -2.37 -2.16
N ASP A 27 9.84 -3.51 -2.20
CA ASP A 27 11.08 -3.75 -1.45
C ASP A 27 10.90 -3.41 0.04
N ILE A 28 9.83 -3.94 0.64
CA ILE A 28 9.53 -3.72 2.06
C ILE A 28 10.55 -4.52 2.89
N GLU A 29 11.40 -3.82 3.65
CA GLU A 29 12.47 -4.42 4.44
C GLU A 29 12.00 -4.70 5.88
N ASP A 30 11.11 -5.67 6.07
CA ASP A 30 10.50 -6.03 7.37
C ASP A 30 11.17 -7.21 8.09
N ILE A 31 12.14 -7.87 7.44
CA ILE A 31 12.88 -9.01 7.99
C ILE A 31 13.72 -8.55 9.20
N GLY A 32 13.57 -9.26 10.32
CA GLY A 32 14.32 -8.99 11.55
C GLY A 32 13.82 -7.77 12.32
N ARG A 33 12.64 -7.24 11.97
CA ARG A 33 12.01 -6.14 12.71
C ARG A 33 11.72 -6.55 14.15
N ASP A 34 12.25 -5.78 15.09
CA ASP A 34 12.11 -5.96 16.53
C ASP A 34 11.30 -4.84 17.21
N SER A 35 10.87 -3.83 16.44
CA SER A 35 10.19 -2.64 16.95
C SER A 35 9.01 -2.22 16.07
N LEU A 36 7.90 -1.85 16.73
CA LEU A 36 6.69 -1.41 16.03
C LEU A 36 6.71 0.07 15.64
N HIS A 37 7.39 0.90 16.42
CA HIS A 37 7.38 2.37 16.30
C HIS A 37 8.41 2.91 15.30
N GLN A 38 9.33 2.07 14.84
CA GLN A 38 10.33 2.47 13.85
C GLN A 38 9.77 2.30 12.42
N PRO A 39 10.08 3.24 11.51
CA PRO A 39 9.66 3.13 10.13
C PRO A 39 10.34 1.93 9.45
N ILE A 40 9.62 1.26 8.56
CA ILE A 40 10.18 0.22 7.69
C ILE A 40 10.69 0.87 6.40
N PRO A 41 11.98 0.69 6.03
CA PRO A 41 12.49 1.09 4.73
C PRO A 41 11.72 0.40 3.60
N CYS A 42 11.38 1.17 2.57
CA CYS A 42 10.76 0.66 1.35
C CYS A 42 10.99 1.65 0.20
N LYS A 43 10.73 1.20 -1.03
CA LYS A 43 10.70 2.07 -2.21
C LYS A 43 9.26 2.42 -2.56
N LEU A 44 9.04 3.69 -2.90
CA LEU A 44 7.76 4.20 -3.37
C LEU A 44 7.85 4.57 -4.85
N ASN A 45 7.20 3.76 -5.70
CA ASN A 45 7.15 3.97 -7.14
C ASN A 45 5.86 4.71 -7.53
N TYR A 46 5.98 5.69 -8.43
CA TYR A 46 4.84 6.43 -9.00
C TYR A 46 4.70 6.03 -10.47
N TYR A 47 3.52 5.55 -10.85
CA TYR A 47 3.24 5.09 -12.22
C TYR A 47 2.26 6.02 -12.94
N HIS A 48 1.38 6.70 -12.20
CA HIS A 48 0.44 7.67 -12.74
C HIS A 48 0.97 9.12 -12.58
N PHE A 49 0.74 9.98 -13.58
CA PHE A 49 1.29 11.36 -13.59
C PHE A 49 0.83 12.20 -12.38
N ALA A 50 -0.39 11.96 -11.88
CA ALA A 50 -0.95 12.64 -10.71
C ALA A 50 -0.76 11.87 -9.40
N ALA A 51 0.05 10.80 -9.38
CA ALA A 51 0.13 9.90 -8.23
C ALA A 51 0.66 10.60 -6.96
N SER A 52 1.51 11.62 -7.08
CA SER A 52 1.93 12.45 -5.94
C SER A 52 0.76 13.20 -5.29
N ALA A 53 -0.15 13.75 -6.09
CA ALA A 53 -1.36 14.44 -5.60
C ALA A 53 -2.39 13.46 -5.03
N LEU A 54 -2.45 12.23 -5.56
CA LEU A 54 -3.36 11.18 -5.07
C LEU A 54 -2.85 10.49 -3.80
N ARG A 55 -1.57 10.61 -3.47
CA ARG A 55 -0.91 9.85 -2.40
C ARG A 55 -1.65 9.89 -1.06
N GLY A 56 -2.18 11.04 -0.65
CA GLY A 56 -2.94 11.16 0.61
C GLY A 56 -4.16 10.23 0.63
N ARG A 57 -4.97 10.25 -0.43
CA ARG A 57 -6.14 9.38 -0.56
C ARG A 57 -5.77 7.90 -0.66
N VAL A 58 -4.64 7.60 -1.29
CA VAL A 58 -4.12 6.23 -1.37
C VAL A 58 -3.71 5.72 0.01
N LEU A 59 -3.10 6.56 0.85
CA LEU A 59 -2.79 6.19 2.24
C LEU A 59 -4.07 5.92 3.05
N ASP A 60 -5.12 6.73 2.87
CA ASP A 60 -6.41 6.47 3.53
C ASP A 60 -7.01 5.13 3.10
N ALA A 61 -6.95 4.82 1.79
CA ALA A 61 -7.41 3.54 1.25
C ALA A 61 -6.58 2.37 1.83
N MET A 62 -5.26 2.51 1.90
CA MET A 62 -4.36 1.53 2.50
C MET A 62 -4.72 1.26 3.97
N GLN A 63 -4.91 2.31 4.76
CA GLN A 63 -5.28 2.18 6.17
C GLN A 63 -6.59 1.41 6.34
N ASN A 64 -7.60 1.72 5.53
CA ASN A 64 -8.89 1.04 5.57
C ASN A 64 -8.78 -0.44 5.20
N THR A 65 -8.06 -0.77 4.12
CA THR A 65 -7.89 -2.17 3.69
C THR A 65 -7.09 -2.99 4.70
N LEU A 66 -6.02 -2.44 5.28
CA LEU A 66 -5.25 -3.11 6.34
C LEU A 66 -6.08 -3.35 7.60
N ASN A 67 -6.86 -2.35 8.02
CA ASN A 67 -7.75 -2.49 9.19
C ASN A 67 -8.82 -3.56 8.96
N GLN A 68 -9.33 -3.69 7.73
CA GLN A 68 -10.28 -4.74 7.41
C GLN A 68 -9.62 -6.12 7.48
N ARG A 69 -8.46 -6.30 6.83
CA ARG A 69 -7.72 -7.56 6.86
C ARG A 69 -7.37 -8.01 8.29
N LEU A 70 -6.96 -7.07 9.16
CA LEU A 70 -6.66 -7.37 10.55
C LEU A 70 -7.88 -7.91 11.31
N LYS A 71 -9.06 -7.32 11.09
CA LYS A 71 -10.31 -7.79 11.72
C LYS A 71 -10.73 -9.16 11.18
N ASP A 72 -10.52 -9.40 9.89
CA ASP A 72 -10.84 -10.66 9.26
C ASP A 72 -9.95 -11.80 9.81
N ASP A 73 -8.68 -11.52 10.11
CA ASP A 73 -7.75 -12.48 10.73
C ASP A 73 -8.05 -12.76 12.22
N GLU A 74 -8.77 -11.88 12.91
CA GLU A 74 -9.20 -12.05 14.32
C GLU A 74 -10.43 -12.96 14.49
N THR A 75 -11.09 -13.36 13.39
CA THR A 75 -12.37 -14.11 13.39
C THR A 75 -12.18 -15.56 12.95
#